data_AF-A0A8H4JFS5-F1
#
_entry.id   AF-A0A8H4JFS5-F1
#
_cell.length_a   1.000
_cell.length_b   1.000
_cell.length_c   1.000
_cell.angle_alpha   90.00
_cell.angle_beta   90.00
_cell.angle_gamma   90.00
#
_symmetry.space_group_name_H-M   'P 1'
#
loop_
_entity.id
_entity.type
_entity.pdbx_description
1 polymer ?
#
loop_
_entity_poly.entity_id
_entity_poly.type
_entity_poly.pdbx_seq_one_letter_code
_entity_poly.pdbx_strand_id
1 'polypeptide(L)'
;MFSSLVQQIMPKFVVQRTLYEVRERHSNMYSWSALILANILVEIPYYVVLGVMTFAIFNYTVFGVRSSEDQGLVLLFFVYFYILAGTFAHMVVAPLPDATTAGRVVTILFPMMILFSSVFQTPIALPGF
;
A
#
# COMPACT_ATOMS: atom_id res chain seq x y z
N MET A 1 -4.40 -2.95 -10.09
CA MET A 1 -3.52 -1.89 -9.54
C MET A 1 -3.05 -2.20 -8.12
N PHE A 2 -3.95 -2.46 -7.17
CA PHE A 2 -3.56 -2.75 -5.78
C PHE A 2 -2.74 -4.05 -5.62
N SER A 3 -3.27 -5.19 -6.05
CA SER A 3 -2.60 -6.50 -5.87
C SER A 3 -1.23 -6.57 -6.56
N SER A 4 -1.09 -5.95 -7.74
CA SER A 4 0.18 -5.86 -8.47
C SER A 4 1.23 -5.02 -7.74
N LEU A 5 0.83 -3.92 -7.08
CA LEU A 5 1.74 -3.07 -6.31
C LEU A 5 2.23 -3.81 -5.06
N VAL A 6 1.31 -4.44 -4.32
CA VAL A 6 1.66 -5.21 -3.12
C VAL A 6 2.60 -6.38 -3.46
N GLN A 7 2.33 -7.08 -4.56
CA GLN A 7 3.20 -8.16 -5.05
C GLN A 7 4.62 -7.72 -5.43
N GLN A 8 4.82 -6.46 -5.81
CA GLN A 8 6.15 -5.93 -6.09
C GLN A 8 6.92 -5.51 -4.82
N ILE A 9 6.21 -5.07 -3.78
CA ILE A 9 6.81 -4.62 -2.51
C ILE A 9 7.30 -5.83 -1.69
N MET A 10 6.52 -6.91 -1.66
CA MET A 10 6.81 -8.11 -0.86
C MET A 10 8.21 -8.71 -1.08
N PRO A 11 8.68 -8.99 -2.32
CA PRO A 11 10.02 -9.55 -2.52
C PRO A 11 11.14 -8.57 -2.15
N LYS A 12 10.94 -7.25 -2.33
CA LYS A 12 11.93 -6.24 -1.95
C LYS A 12 12.13 -6.20 -0.43
N PHE A 13 11.04 -6.27 0.33
CA PHE A 13 11.09 -6.29 1.79
C PHE A 13 11.75 -7.56 2.34
N VAL A 14 11.46 -8.74 1.76
CA VAL A 14 12.07 -10.01 2.19
C VAL A 14 13.59 -10.03 1.96
N VAL A 15 14.08 -9.50 0.84
CA VAL A 15 15.53 -9.40 0.58
C VAL A 15 16.22 -8.48 1.59
N GLN A 16 15.61 -7.34 1.93
CA GLN A 16 16.17 -6.43 2.92
C GLN A 16 16.16 -7.03 4.34
N ARG A 17 15.09 -7.76 4.69
CA ARG A 17 14.97 -8.47 5.97
C ARG A 17 16.04 -9.55 6.11
N THR A 18 16.24 -10.39 5.10
CA THR A 18 17.27 -11.44 5.14
C THR A 18 18.67 -10.85 5.27
N LEU A 19 18.94 -9.70 4.64
CA LEU A 19 20.20 -8.98 4.81
C LEU A 19 20.41 -8.46 6.25
N TYR A 20 19.35 -7.92 6.86
CA TYR A 20 19.34 -7.46 8.26
C TYR A 20 19.53 -8.62 9.25
N GLU A 21 18.81 -9.73 9.06
CA GLU A 21 18.89 -10.90 9.93
C GLU A 21 20.27 -11.59 9.87
N VAL A 22 20.91 -11.63 8.70
CA VAL A 22 22.22 -12.27 8.50
C VAL A 22 23.38 -11.40 8.99
N ARG A 23 23.30 -10.07 8.85
CA ARG A 23 24.43 -9.17 9.16
C ARG A 23 24.27 -8.41 10.48
N GLU A 24 23.07 -7.93 10.79
CA GLU A 24 22.88 -6.89 11.81
C GLU A 24 22.31 -7.43 13.13
N ARG A 25 21.56 -8.55 13.08
CA ARG A 25 21.13 -9.26 14.29
C ARG A 25 22.32 -9.79 15.11
N HIS A 26 23.45 -10.09 14.46
CA HIS A 26 24.64 -10.62 15.13
C HIS A 26 25.48 -9.54 15.83
N SER A 27 25.25 -8.25 15.53
CA SER A 27 25.98 -7.09 16.06
C SER A 27 25.14 -6.12 16.91
N ASN A 28 23.82 -6.35 17.06
CA ASN A 28 22.89 -5.53 17.86
C ASN A 28 22.89 -4.02 17.51
N MET A 29 23.32 -3.66 16.30
CA MET A 29 23.55 -2.25 15.92
C MET A 29 22.28 -1.50 15.51
N TYR A 30 21.22 -2.19 15.06
CA TYR A 30 19.96 -1.59 14.62
C TYR A 30 18.75 -2.25 15.29
N SER A 31 17.68 -1.48 15.50
CA SER A 31 16.39 -1.97 15.97
C SER A 31 15.49 -2.34 14.79
N TRP A 32 14.66 -3.38 14.96
CA TRP A 32 13.68 -3.83 13.97
C TRP A 32 12.71 -2.71 13.52
N SER A 33 12.40 -1.77 14.42
CA SER A 33 11.56 -0.61 14.12
C SER A 33 12.22 0.38 13.16
N ALA A 34 13.55 0.56 13.24
CA ALA A 34 14.28 1.44 12.35
C ALA A 34 14.30 0.93 10.89
N LEU A 35 14.35 -0.38 10.70
CA LEU A 35 14.29 -1.01 9.37
C LEU A 35 12.93 -0.78 8.70
N ILE A 36 11.83 -0.97 9.45
CA ILE A 36 10.48 -0.75 8.92
C ILE A 36 10.28 0.74 8.59
N LEU A 37 10.71 1.65 9.47
CA LEU A 37 10.58 3.09 9.26
C LEU A 37 11.37 3.56 8.01
N ALA A 38 12.60 3.08 7.85
CA ALA A 38 13.44 3.43 6.70
C ALA A 38 12.80 2.99 5.37
N ASN A 39 12.23 1.78 5.33
CA ASN A 39 11.54 1.29 4.13
C ASN A 39 10.29 2.10 3.80
N ILE A 40 9.47 2.44 4.79
CA ILE A 40 8.28 3.28 4.58
C ILE A 40 8.69 4.66 4.06
N LEU A 41 9.72 5.29 4.64
CA LEU A 41 10.18 6.62 4.23
C LEU A 41 10.70 6.67 2.78
N VAL A 42 11.46 5.65 2.36
CA VAL A 42 12.00 5.58 0.99
C VAL A 42 10.91 5.38 -0.05
N GLU A 43 9.79 4.75 0.31
CA GLU A 43 8.70 4.46 -0.61
C GLU A 43 7.70 5.62 -0.78
N ILE A 44 7.55 6.52 0.20
CA ILE A 44 6.63 7.66 0.12
C ILE A 44 6.84 8.49 -1.17
N PRO A 45 8.06 8.90 -1.55
CA PRO A 45 8.29 9.64 -2.80
C PRO A 45 7.85 8.86 -4.05
N TYR A 46 8.05 7.55 -4.07
CA TYR A 46 7.59 6.68 -5.17
C TYR A 46 6.07 6.66 -5.28
N TYR A 47 5.35 6.60 -4.15
CA TYR A 47 3.88 6.65 -4.13
C TYR A 47 3.34 8.00 -4.61
N VAL A 48 4.02 9.11 -4.27
CA VAL A 48 3.64 10.44 -4.77
C VAL A 48 3.79 10.50 -6.29
N VAL A 49 4.92 10.06 -6.84
CA VAL A 49 5.16 10.06 -8.30
C VAL A 49 4.15 9.17 -9.04
N LEU A 50 3.92 7.95 -8.54
CA LEU A 50 2.93 7.04 -9.12
C LEU A 50 1.49 7.60 -9.03
N GLY A 51 1.16 8.26 -7.92
CA GLY A 51 -0.13 8.93 -7.73
C GLY A 51 -0.35 10.06 -8.73
N VAL A 52 0.65 10.93 -8.93
CA VAL A 52 0.58 12.02 -9.92
C VAL A 52 0.49 11.48 -11.35
N MET A 53 1.28 10.46 -11.69
CA MET A 53 1.24 9.85 -13.03
C MET A 53 -0.11 9.20 -13.32
N THR A 54 -0.66 8.48 -12.34
CA THR A 54 -1.98 7.83 -12.47
C THR A 54 -3.10 8.87 -12.56
N PHE A 55 -3.01 9.95 -11.78
CA PHE A 55 -3.92 11.09 -11.90
C PHE A 55 -3.88 11.72 -13.29
N ALA A 56 -2.68 11.96 -13.84
CA ALA A 56 -2.51 12.54 -15.16
C ALA A 56 -3.08 11.66 -16.28
N ILE A 57 -3.00 10.34 -16.15
CA ILE A 57 -3.58 9.44 -17.15
C ILE A 57 -5.10 9.33 -16.96
N PHE A 58 -5.56 9.11 -15.73
CA PHE A 58 -6.96 8.77 -15.46
C PHE A 58 -7.90 9.98 -15.51
N ASN A 59 -7.49 11.11 -14.92
CA ASN A 59 -8.33 12.30 -14.88
C ASN A 59 -8.56 12.87 -16.30
N TYR A 60 -7.49 12.96 -17.09
CA TYR A 60 -7.57 13.50 -18.45
C TYR A 60 -8.28 12.56 -19.43
N THR A 61 -8.23 11.23 -19.24
CA THR A 61 -8.90 10.27 -20.14
C THR A 61 -10.37 10.05 -19.81
N VAL A 62 -10.76 10.08 -18.53
CA VAL A 62 -12.11 9.70 -18.09
C VAL A 62 -13.03 10.92 -17.89
N PHE A 63 -12.52 11.99 -17.29
CA PHE A 63 -13.35 13.10 -16.82
C PHE A 63 -13.08 14.44 -17.51
N GLY A 64 -11.99 14.55 -18.29
CA GLY A 64 -11.61 15.79 -18.96
C GLY A 64 -11.17 16.89 -17.99
N VAL A 65 -11.35 18.16 -18.37
CA VAL A 65 -10.97 19.33 -17.56
C VAL A 65 -12.14 19.73 -16.66
N ARG A 66 -12.06 19.39 -15.36
CA ARG A 66 -12.99 19.82 -14.31
C ARG A 66 -12.51 21.12 -13.63
N SER A 67 -13.26 21.61 -12.65
CA SER A 67 -12.82 22.70 -11.77
C SER A 67 -11.48 22.37 -11.11
N SER A 68 -10.66 23.38 -10.87
CA SER A 68 -9.33 23.23 -10.26
C SER A 68 -9.39 22.59 -8.87
N GLU A 69 -10.49 22.81 -8.14
CA GLU A 69 -10.73 22.26 -6.81
C GLU A 69 -10.96 20.75 -6.84
N ASP A 70 -11.81 20.27 -7.75
CA ASP A 70 -12.09 18.84 -7.93
C ASP A 70 -10.85 18.08 -8.38
N GLN A 71 -10.05 18.69 -9.26
CA GLN A 71 -8.80 18.11 -9.73
C GLN A 71 -7.79 17.94 -8.59
N GLY A 72 -7.67 18.93 -7.70
CA GLY A 72 -6.81 18.84 -6.51
C GLY A 72 -7.24 17.73 -5.55
N LEU A 73 -8.55 17.61 -5.29
CA LEU A 73 -9.11 16.58 -4.42
C LEU A 73 -8.87 15.17 -4.99
N VAL A 74 -9.08 14.98 -6.29
CA VAL A 74 -8.86 13.69 -6.95
C VAL A 74 -7.37 13.32 -6.95
N LEU A 75 -6.47 14.28 -7.17
CA LEU A 75 -5.03 14.05 -7.07
C LEU A 75 -4.64 13.61 -5.65
N LEU A 76 -5.13 14.31 -4.63
CA LEU A 76 -4.84 13.99 -3.23
C LEU A 76 -5.38 12.61 -2.86
N PHE A 77 -6.57 12.26 -3.36
CA PHE A 77 -7.15 10.93 -3.18
C PHE A 77 -6.28 9.82 -3.79
N PHE A 78 -5.77 10.00 -5.01
CA PHE A 78 -4.88 9.00 -5.63
C PHE A 78 -3.57 8.82 -4.84
N VAL A 79 -2.93 9.92 -4.45
CA VAL A 79 -1.69 9.86 -3.65
C VAL A 79 -1.95 9.16 -2.32
N TYR A 80 -3.02 9.53 -1.62
CA TYR A 80 -3.43 8.88 -0.38
C TYR A 80 -3.68 7.38 -0.57
N PHE A 81 -4.38 7.00 -1.63
CA PHE A 81 -4.68 5.60 -1.94
C PHE A 81 -3.41 4.76 -2.16
N TYR A 82 -2.40 5.29 -2.85
CA TYR A 82 -1.12 4.59 -3.03
C TYR A 82 -0.33 4.45 -1.72
N ILE A 83 -0.34 5.46 -0.85
CA ILE A 83 0.30 5.39 0.47
C ILE A 83 -0.41 4.36 1.37
N LEU A 84 -1.74 4.32 1.34
CA LEU A 84 -2.52 3.31 2.05
C LEU A 84 -2.18 1.89 1.56
N ALA A 85 -2.08 1.70 0.24
CA ALA A 85 -1.72 0.42 -0.34
C ALA A 85 -0.31 -0.04 0.05
N GLY A 86 0.66 0.87 0.06
CA GLY A 86 2.03 0.59 0.49
C GLY A 86 2.14 0.24 1.97
N THR A 87 1.52 1.05 2.84
CA THR A 87 1.53 0.79 4.29
C THR A 87 0.80 -0.51 4.66
N PHE A 88 -0.28 -0.84 3.95
CA PHE A 88 -0.96 -2.12 4.09
C PHE A 88 -0.07 -3.30 3.67
N ALA A 89 0.71 -3.17 2.59
CA ALA A 89 1.67 -4.20 2.18
C ALA A 89 2.72 -4.47 3.28
N HIS A 90 3.27 -3.41 3.87
CA HIS A 90 4.23 -3.52 4.99
C HIS A 90 3.62 -4.18 6.23
N MET A 91 2.37 -3.85 6.55
CA MET A 91 1.64 -4.45 7.67
C MET A 91 1.49 -5.97 7.51
N VAL A 92 1.14 -6.44 6.31
CA VAL A 92 0.93 -7.87 6.05
C VAL A 92 2.25 -8.63 5.92
N VAL A 93 3.29 -8.01 5.36
CA VAL A 93 4.58 -8.68 5.14
C VAL A 93 5.45 -8.74 6.41
N ALA A 94 5.33 -7.77 7.32
CA ALA A 94 6.14 -7.71 8.54
C ALA A 94 6.08 -8.99 9.42
N PRO A 95 4.91 -9.62 9.67
CA PRO A 95 4.84 -10.85 10.44
C PRO A 95 5.16 -12.13 9.64
N LEU A 96 5.22 -12.07 8.31
CA LEU A 96 5.32 -13.26 7.46
C LEU A 96 6.76 -13.53 7.00
N PRO A 97 7.17 -14.81 6.91
CA PRO A 97 8.51 -15.17 6.45
C PRO A 97 8.65 -15.16 4.92
N ASP A 98 7.55 -15.40 4.18
CA ASP A 98 7.57 -15.61 2.74
C ASP A 98 6.64 -14.66 1.97
N ALA A 99 7.13 -14.14 0.84
CA ALA A 99 6.37 -13.27 -0.05
C ALA A 99 5.16 -13.99 -0.69
N THR A 100 5.25 -15.31 -0.92
CA THR A 100 4.16 -16.11 -1.51
C THR A 100 2.99 -16.25 -0.54
N THR A 101 3.29 -16.51 0.74
CA THR A 101 2.29 -16.60 1.82
C THR A 101 1.65 -15.24 2.06
N ALA A 102 2.45 -14.17 2.11
CA ALA A 102 1.95 -12.80 2.23
C ALA A 102 1.00 -12.42 1.08
N GLY A 103 1.32 -12.80 -0.17
CA GLY A 103 0.43 -12.55 -1.30
C GLY A 103 -0.91 -13.26 -1.21
N ARG A 104 -0.95 -14.48 -0.65
CA ARG A 104 -2.22 -15.20 -0.39
C ARG A 104 -3.06 -14.48 0.65
N VAL A 105 -2.45 -14.01 1.74
CA VAL A 105 -3.15 -13.27 2.80
C VAL A 105 -3.72 -11.96 2.26
N VAL A 106 -2.94 -11.20 1.49
CA VAL A 106 -3.40 -9.96 0.83
C VAL A 106 -4.59 -10.22 -0.09
N THR A 107 -4.58 -11.34 -0.83
CA THR A 107 -5.66 -11.72 -1.74
C THR A 107 -6.99 -11.95 -1.02
N ILE A 108 -6.97 -12.35 0.26
CA ILE A 108 -8.17 -12.54 1.09
C ILE A 108 -8.57 -11.24 1.79
N LEU A 109 -7.61 -10.52 2.38
CA LEU A 109 -7.89 -9.32 3.17
C LEU A 109 -8.36 -8.14 2.32
N PHE A 110 -7.81 -7.98 1.11
CA PHE A 110 -8.19 -6.88 0.22
C PHE A 110 -9.67 -6.88 -0.17
N PRO A 111 -10.27 -7.99 -0.64
CA PRO A 111 -11.71 -8.02 -0.92
C PRO A 111 -12.54 -7.84 0.35
N MET A 112 -12.11 -8.31 1.53
CA MET A 112 -12.84 -8.03 2.77
C MET A 112 -12.89 -6.53 3.08
N MET A 113 -11.77 -5.81 2.93
CA MET A 113 -11.74 -4.35 3.09
C MET A 113 -12.71 -3.63 2.14
N ILE A 114 -12.85 -4.13 0.91
CA ILE A 114 -13.80 -3.58 -0.06
C ILE A 114 -15.25 -3.95 0.29
N LEU A 115 -15.52 -5.16 0.77
CA LEU A 115 -16.87 -5.59 1.17
C LEU A 115 -17.42 -4.75 2.33
N PHE A 116 -16.55 -4.36 3.27
CA PHE A 116 -16.91 -3.43 4.36
C PHE A 116 -16.82 -1.97 3.97
N SER A 117 -16.28 -1.64 2.80
CA SER A 117 -16.47 -0.32 2.22
C SER A 117 -17.91 -0.22 1.73
N SER A 118 -18.62 0.82 2.13
CA SER A 118 -20.06 1.03 1.86
C SER A 118 -20.45 1.12 0.38
N VAL A 119 -19.50 0.88 -0.52
CA VAL A 119 -19.67 0.85 -1.97
C VAL A 119 -20.66 -0.23 -2.42
N PHE A 120 -20.68 -1.39 -1.76
CA PHE A 120 -21.55 -2.51 -2.15
C PHE A 120 -22.80 -2.66 -1.29
N GLN A 121 -22.77 -2.17 -0.04
CA GLN A 121 -23.90 -2.22 0.87
C GLN A 121 -23.88 -0.98 1.75
N THR A 122 -24.96 -0.20 1.72
CA THR A 122 -25.12 1.00 2.55
C THR A 122 -25.04 0.60 4.03
N PRO A 123 -24.39 1.39 4.91
CA PRO A 123 -24.15 1.00 6.31
C PRO A 123 -25.41 0.61 7.10
N ILE A 124 -26.57 1.12 6.68
CA ILE A 124 -27.89 0.88 7.31
C ILE A 124 -28.43 -0.53 6.99
N ALA A 125 -27.97 -1.16 5.90
CA ALA A 125 -28.41 -2.48 5.47
C ALA A 125 -27.49 -3.61 5.98
N LEU A 126 -26.39 -3.30 6.66
CA LEU A 126 -25.54 -4.30 7.28
C LEU A 126 -26.21 -4.79 8.58
N PRO A 127 -26.39 -6.10 8.78
CA PRO A 127 -26.81 -6.61 10.08
C PRO A 127 -25.77 -6.18 11.11
N GLY A 128 -26.18 -5.44 12.15
CA GLY A 128 -25.30 -5.06 13.24
C GLY A 128 -24.85 -6.31 13.98
N PHE A 129 -23.64 -6.78 13.69
CA PHE A 129 -22.93 -7.78 14.50
C PHE A 129 -22.17 -7.10 15.63
#